data_AF-A0A4R8K9T9-F1
#
_entry.id   AF-A0A4R8K9T9-F1
#
_cell.length_a   1.000
_cell.length_b   1.000
_cell.length_c   1.000
_cell.angle_alpha   90.00
_cell.angle_beta   90.00
_cell.angle_gamma   90.00
#
_symmetry.space_group_name_H-M   'P 1'
#
loop_
_entity.id
_entity.type
_entity.pdbx_description
1 polymer ?
#
loop_
_entity_poly.entity_id
_entity_poly.type
_entity_poly.pdbx_seq_one_letter_code
_entity_poly.pdbx_strand_id
1 'polypeptide(L)'
;MQKSMVWAEWAKRTAGRGRPNATALVALAVVISSALSGCSSLYSEGATAGAGIAGAALAAKVTSNAAVATGIGLGAVAAARAGVQYSERVVHKNTQDGIAKIAGPLDVGAIAPWSVTHSMPIEDDEHGRVTVSRTISAGALDCKEIVFSVDQTATKNVPASSAFYVASICRDGDNWKWASAEPATERWGALQ
;
A
#
# COMPACT_ATOMS: atom_id res chain seq x y z
N MET A 1 -83.73 20.20 10.62
CA MET A 1 -84.30 18.90 10.21
C MET A 1 -83.33 18.21 9.26
N GLN A 2 -83.25 16.89 9.39
CA GLN A 2 -82.18 15.97 9.03
C GLN A 2 -82.48 15.19 7.74
N LYS A 3 -81.46 14.91 6.92
CA LYS A 3 -81.19 13.65 6.16
C LYS A 3 -80.02 13.93 5.19
N SER A 4 -78.77 13.56 5.45
CA SER A 4 -78.10 12.23 5.52
C SER A 4 -77.83 11.57 4.15
N MET A 5 -76.53 11.26 3.96
CA MET A 5 -75.93 10.23 3.09
C MET A 5 -75.94 10.56 1.57
N VAL A 6 -74.91 10.33 0.76
CA VAL A 6 -74.10 9.12 0.55
C VAL A 6 -72.84 9.46 -0.31
N TRP A 7 -71.65 8.96 0.09
CA TRP A 7 -70.42 8.61 -0.68
C TRP A 7 -69.34 9.64 -1.08
N ALA A 8 -68.34 9.74 -0.19
CA ALA A 8 -66.95 9.25 -0.30
C ALA A 8 -66.23 9.08 -1.67
N GLU A 9 -65.00 9.62 -1.66
CA GLU A 9 -63.75 9.10 -2.26
C GLU A 9 -63.51 9.21 -3.77
N TRP A 10 -62.65 10.17 -4.16
CA TRP A 10 -61.74 9.94 -5.27
C TRP A 10 -60.35 10.56 -5.07
N ALA A 11 -59.38 9.65 -4.94
CA ALA A 11 -57.98 9.72 -5.33
C ALA A 11 -57.02 10.70 -4.61
N LYS A 12 -56.48 10.23 -3.48
CA LYS A 12 -55.12 10.58 -3.03
C LYS A 12 -54.12 10.28 -4.16
N ARG A 13 -53.42 11.30 -4.64
CA ARG A 13 -52.19 11.14 -5.42
C ARG A 13 -51.13 10.49 -4.52
N THR A 14 -50.91 9.19 -4.71
CA THR A 14 -49.77 8.50 -4.14
C THR A 14 -48.53 8.92 -4.91
N ALA A 15 -47.67 9.71 -4.27
CA ALA A 15 -46.29 9.87 -4.68
C ALA A 15 -45.63 8.49 -4.66
N GLY A 16 -45.47 7.88 -5.83
CA GLY A 16 -44.68 6.68 -6.03
C GLY A 16 -43.22 7.00 -5.73
N ARG A 17 -42.83 6.90 -4.46
CA ARG A 17 -41.43 6.87 -4.05
C ARG A 17 -40.86 5.59 -4.61
N GLY A 18 -40.14 5.68 -5.73
CA GLY A 18 -39.49 4.55 -6.37
C GLY A 18 -38.71 3.78 -5.31
N ARG A 19 -39.10 2.52 -5.09
CA ARG A 19 -38.39 1.60 -4.20
C ARG A 19 -36.95 1.56 -4.72
N PRO A 20 -35.91 1.78 -3.89
CA PRO A 20 -34.55 1.55 -4.33
C PRO A 20 -34.49 0.10 -4.82
N ASN A 21 -34.15 -0.08 -6.09
CA ASN A 21 -34.21 -1.38 -6.76
C ASN A 21 -33.46 -2.41 -5.90
N ALA A 22 -34.15 -3.46 -5.44
CA ALA A 22 -33.54 -4.52 -4.64
C ALA A 22 -32.32 -5.14 -5.34
N THR A 23 -32.29 -5.09 -6.67
CA THR A 23 -31.14 -5.46 -7.50
C THR A 23 -29.92 -4.56 -7.30
N ALA A 24 -30.10 -3.26 -7.06
CA ALA A 24 -29.00 -2.33 -6.77
C ALA A 24 -28.42 -2.58 -5.37
N LEU A 25 -29.26 -2.90 -4.38
CA LEU A 25 -28.81 -3.24 -3.03
C LEU A 25 -28.09 -4.59 -2.99
N VAL A 26 -28.57 -5.58 -3.75
CA VAL A 26 -27.90 -6.88 -3.88
C VAL A 26 -26.57 -6.76 -4.63
N ALA A 27 -26.51 -5.96 -5.71
CA ALA A 27 -25.26 -5.70 -6.42
C ALA A 27 -24.23 -5.00 -5.53
N LEU A 28 -24.65 -4.00 -4.75
CA LEU A 28 -23.78 -3.31 -3.78
C LEU A 28 -23.26 -4.27 -2.71
N ALA A 29 -24.13 -5.14 -2.17
CA ALA A 29 -23.75 -6.12 -1.16
C ALA A 29 -22.75 -7.16 -1.69
N VAL A 30 -22.90 -7.61 -2.95
CA VAL A 30 -21.94 -8.52 -3.59
C VAL A 30 -20.57 -7.85 -3.78
N VAL A 31 -20.52 -6.60 -4.24
CA VAL A 31 -19.27 -5.83 -4.41
C VAL A 31 -18.57 -5.61 -3.07
N ILE A 32 -19.32 -5.23 -2.04
CA ILE A 32 -18.77 -5.05 -0.68
C ILE A 32 -18.22 -6.38 -0.16
N SER A 33 -18.94 -7.48 -0.33
CA SER A 33 -18.50 -8.81 0.15
C SER A 33 -17.22 -9.29 -0.55
N SER A 34 -17.02 -8.97 -1.84
CA SER A 34 -15.79 -9.31 -2.56
C SER A 34 -14.59 -8.44 -2.18
N ALA A 35 -14.82 -7.26 -1.59
CA ALA A 35 -13.74 -6.36 -1.16
C ALA A 35 -13.18 -6.71 0.23
N LEU A 36 -13.86 -7.57 1.01
CA LEU A 36 -13.46 -7.90 2.39
C LEU A 36 -12.45 -9.06 2.50
N SER A 37 -12.12 -9.78 1.42
CA SER A 37 -11.22 -10.94 1.48
C SER A 37 -9.71 -10.63 1.30
N GLY A 38 -9.30 -9.36 1.35
CA GLY A 38 -7.89 -8.97 1.19
C GLY A 38 -7.46 -7.83 2.11
N CYS A 39 -7.01 -8.14 3.33
CA CYS A 39 -6.61 -7.13 4.32
C CYS A 39 -5.32 -6.34 3.97
N SER A 40 -4.47 -6.85 3.09
CA SER A 40 -3.28 -6.12 2.60
C SER A 40 -3.58 -5.09 1.50
N SER A 41 -4.84 -5.00 1.05
CA SER A 41 -5.23 -4.22 -0.14
C SER A 41 -5.88 -2.88 0.18
N LEU A 42 -6.16 -2.57 1.45
CA LEU A 42 -6.95 -1.40 1.84
C LEU A 42 -6.34 -0.06 1.42
N TYR A 43 -5.01 0.06 1.44
CA TYR A 43 -4.34 1.31 1.06
C TYR A 43 -4.31 1.51 -0.46
N SER A 44 -3.85 0.52 -1.23
CA SER A 44 -3.78 0.60 -2.69
C SER A 44 -5.16 0.61 -3.35
N GLU A 45 -6.09 -0.23 -2.90
CA GLU A 45 -7.48 -0.24 -3.38
C GLU A 45 -8.24 0.99 -2.88
N GLY A 46 -8.03 1.43 -1.63
CA GLY A 46 -8.66 2.64 -1.10
C GLY A 46 -8.20 3.90 -1.82
N ALA A 47 -6.90 4.03 -2.11
CA ALA A 47 -6.35 5.14 -2.87
C ALA A 47 -6.90 5.17 -4.31
N THR A 48 -6.99 4.02 -4.98
CA THR A 48 -7.49 3.95 -6.36
C THR A 48 -9.00 4.10 -6.45
N ALA A 49 -9.77 3.48 -5.55
CA ALA A 49 -11.22 3.66 -5.47
C ALA A 49 -11.58 5.10 -5.10
N GLY A 50 -10.89 5.68 -4.11
CA GLY A 50 -11.06 7.08 -3.71
C GLY A 50 -10.72 8.06 -4.84
N ALA A 51 -9.61 7.84 -5.53
CA ALA A 51 -9.22 8.65 -6.68
C ALA A 51 -10.18 8.50 -7.87
N GLY A 52 -10.73 7.31 -8.10
CA GLY A 52 -11.74 7.09 -9.13
C GLY A 52 -13.04 7.84 -8.85
N ILE A 53 -13.53 7.78 -7.61
CA ILE A 53 -14.75 8.48 -7.17
C ILE A 53 -14.54 9.99 -7.19
N ALA A 54 -13.43 10.49 -6.64
CA ALA A 54 -13.10 11.91 -6.65
C ALA A 54 -12.85 12.43 -8.08
N GLY A 55 -12.14 11.66 -8.90
CA GLY A 55 -11.87 11.98 -10.31
C GLY A 55 -13.15 12.07 -11.13
N ALA A 56 -14.10 11.15 -10.93
CA ALA A 56 -15.42 11.20 -11.56
C ALA A 56 -16.24 12.42 -11.09
N ALA A 57 -16.19 12.75 -9.79
CA ALA A 57 -16.88 13.91 -9.24
C ALA A 57 -16.31 15.24 -9.75
N LEU A 58 -14.98 15.34 -9.89
CA LEU A 58 -14.31 16.49 -10.48
C LEU A 58 -14.63 16.59 -11.98
N ALA A 59 -14.54 15.48 -12.71
CA ALA A 59 -14.89 15.41 -14.13
C ALA A 59 -16.31 15.93 -14.39
N ALA A 60 -17.29 15.50 -13.59
CA ALA A 60 -18.68 15.92 -13.70
C ALA A 60 -18.91 17.43 -13.45
N LYS A 61 -17.99 18.12 -12.75
CA LYS A 61 -18.05 19.56 -12.53
C LYS A 61 -17.41 20.39 -13.65
N VAL A 62 -16.48 19.81 -14.40
CA VAL A 62 -15.65 20.56 -15.36
C VAL A 62 -15.94 20.19 -16.82
N THR A 63 -16.60 19.07 -17.08
CA THR A 63 -16.94 18.64 -18.44
C THR A 63 -18.20 17.80 -18.49
N SER A 64 -18.97 17.94 -19.57
CA SER A 64 -20.10 17.06 -19.93
C SER A 64 -19.73 16.06 -21.03
N ASN A 65 -18.48 16.10 -21.53
CA ASN A 65 -18.01 15.15 -22.53
C ASN A 65 -17.54 13.85 -21.85
N ALA A 66 -18.20 12.73 -22.19
CA ALA A 66 -17.91 11.43 -21.61
C ALA A 66 -16.46 10.98 -21.80
N ALA A 67 -15.87 11.23 -22.98
CA ALA A 67 -14.47 10.85 -23.25
C ALA A 67 -13.50 11.67 -22.38
N VAL A 68 -13.74 12.97 -22.21
CA VAL A 68 -12.93 13.83 -21.34
C VAL A 68 -13.11 13.42 -19.87
N ALA A 69 -14.33 13.12 -19.45
CA ALA A 69 -14.62 12.69 -18.08
C ALA A 69 -13.94 11.36 -17.74
N THR A 70 -14.01 10.37 -18.64
CA THR A 70 -13.29 9.11 -18.51
C THR A 70 -11.78 9.31 -18.49
N GLY A 71 -11.24 10.19 -19.33
CA GLY A 71 -9.82 10.54 -19.33
C GLY A 71 -9.33 11.10 -17.98
N ILE A 72 -10.09 12.03 -17.39
CA ILE A 72 -9.79 12.58 -16.06
C ILE A 72 -9.85 11.49 -14.98
N GLY A 73 -10.88 10.65 -15.01
CA GLY A 73 -11.03 9.55 -14.05
C GLY A 73 -9.89 8.54 -14.11
N LEU A 74 -9.53 8.08 -15.32
CA LEU A 74 -8.40 7.16 -15.52
C LEU A 74 -7.06 7.81 -15.16
N GLY A 75 -6.88 9.08 -15.48
CA GLY A 75 -5.68 9.85 -15.09
C GLY A 75 -5.52 9.96 -13.57
N ALA A 76 -6.61 10.23 -12.84
CA ALA A 76 -6.59 10.29 -11.37
C ALA A 76 -6.25 8.94 -10.73
N VAL A 77 -6.84 7.85 -11.23
CA VAL A 77 -6.53 6.49 -10.75
C VAL A 77 -5.08 6.11 -11.05
N ALA A 78 -4.57 6.43 -12.25
CA ALA A 78 -3.19 6.17 -12.61
C ALA A 78 -2.20 6.96 -11.72
N ALA A 79 -2.48 8.23 -11.46
CA ALA A 79 -1.68 9.06 -10.55
C ALA A 79 -1.68 8.50 -9.13
N ALA A 80 -2.84 8.04 -8.62
CA ALA A 80 -2.93 7.40 -7.31
C ALA A 80 -2.07 6.13 -7.24
N ARG A 81 -2.13 5.25 -8.26
CA ARG A 81 -1.28 4.05 -8.33
C ARG A 81 0.21 4.41 -8.36
N ALA A 82 0.59 5.39 -9.17
CA ALA A 82 1.98 5.86 -9.24
C ALA A 82 2.45 6.42 -7.89
N GLY A 83 1.58 7.15 -7.18
CA GLY A 83 1.84 7.66 -5.84
C GLY A 83 2.07 6.54 -4.83
N VAL A 84 1.20 5.52 -4.80
CA VAL A 84 1.34 4.35 -3.92
C VAL A 84 2.64 3.61 -4.19
N GLN A 85 2.93 3.28 -5.45
CA GLN A 85 4.19 2.60 -5.81
C GLN A 85 5.42 3.45 -5.50
N TYR A 86 5.33 4.77 -5.63
CA TYR A 86 6.42 5.66 -5.23
C TYR A 86 6.64 5.63 -3.72
N SER A 87 5.56 5.66 -2.91
CA SER A 87 5.69 5.57 -1.46
C SER A 87 6.30 4.24 -1.01
N GLU A 88 5.88 3.12 -1.59
CA GLU A 88 6.47 1.79 -1.32
C GLU A 88 7.98 1.78 -1.61
N ARG A 89 8.39 2.31 -2.77
CA ARG A 89 9.82 2.42 -3.12
C ARG A 89 10.62 3.27 -2.14
N VAL A 90 10.06 4.39 -1.69
CA VAL A 90 10.74 5.28 -0.73
C VAL A 90 10.88 4.60 0.63
N VAL A 91 9.84 3.90 1.08
CA VAL A 91 9.85 3.15 2.33
C VAL A 91 10.91 2.05 2.30
N HIS A 92 10.91 1.19 1.28
CA HIS A 92 11.91 0.12 1.17
C HIS A 92 13.34 0.65 1.07
N LYS A 93 13.55 1.75 0.33
CA LYS A 93 14.87 2.40 0.23
C LYS A 93 15.35 2.96 1.56
N ASN A 94 14.46 3.54 2.37
CA ASN A 94 14.81 4.09 3.67
C ASN A 94 15.22 3.00 4.67
N THR A 95 14.52 1.85 4.65
CA THR A 95 14.88 0.70 5.50
C THR A 95 16.25 0.14 5.13
N GLN A 96 16.50 -0.08 3.84
CA GLN A 96 17.78 -0.60 3.35
C GLN A 96 18.95 0.34 3.65
N ASP A 97 18.79 1.64 3.40
CA ASP A 97 19.81 2.64 3.74
C ASP A 97 20.02 2.75 5.26
N GLY A 98 18.97 2.59 6.06
CA GLY A 98 19.05 2.55 7.53
C GLY A 98 19.86 1.36 8.04
N ILE A 99 19.58 0.15 7.54
CA ILE A 99 20.33 -1.07 7.89
C ILE A 99 21.79 -0.93 7.44
N ALA A 100 22.05 -0.45 6.22
CA ALA A 100 23.41 -0.25 5.72
C ALA A 100 24.21 0.73 6.58
N LYS A 101 23.59 1.82 7.03
CA LYS A 101 24.21 2.80 7.93
C LYS A 101 24.60 2.20 9.28
N ILE A 102 23.78 1.30 9.82
CA ILE A 102 24.05 0.63 11.11
C ILE A 102 25.12 -0.44 10.95
N ALA A 103 25.06 -1.24 9.89
CA ALA A 103 25.96 -2.36 9.66
C ALA A 103 27.35 -1.95 9.15
N GLY A 104 27.43 -0.84 8.42
CA GLY A 104 28.65 -0.30 7.86
C GLY A 104 29.84 -0.18 8.81
N PRO A 105 29.70 0.46 9.98
CA PRO A 105 30.78 0.59 10.95
C PRO A 105 31.04 -0.68 11.77
N LEU A 106 30.22 -1.73 11.66
CA LEU A 106 30.42 -2.96 12.43
C LEU A 106 31.63 -3.76 11.92
N ASP A 107 32.38 -4.33 12.87
CA ASP A 107 33.36 -5.35 12.57
C ASP A 107 32.68 -6.67 12.16
N VAL A 108 33.41 -7.54 11.46
CA VAL A 108 32.93 -8.87 11.09
C VAL A 108 32.56 -9.65 12.36
N GLY A 109 31.33 -10.19 12.39
CA GLY A 109 30.77 -10.90 13.53
C GLY A 109 30.14 -10.02 14.62
N ALA A 110 30.30 -8.69 14.57
CA ALA A 110 29.59 -7.80 15.48
C ALA A 110 28.10 -7.71 15.10
N ILE A 111 27.23 -7.58 16.11
CA ILE A 111 25.77 -7.56 15.94
C ILE A 111 25.25 -6.23 16.47
N ALA A 112 24.34 -5.59 15.73
CA ALA A 112 23.62 -4.41 16.20
C ALA A 112 22.11 -4.51 15.93
N PRO A 113 21.26 -3.91 16.78
CA PRO A 113 19.84 -3.78 16.49
C PRO A 113 19.61 -2.73 15.40
N TRP A 114 18.55 -2.91 14.62
CA TRP A 114 18.02 -1.91 13.70
C TRP A 114 16.49 -1.82 13.85
N SER A 115 15.94 -0.65 13.55
CA SER A 115 14.50 -0.42 13.55
C SER A 115 14.15 0.73 12.61
N VAL A 116 13.01 0.63 11.95
CA VAL A 116 12.43 1.70 11.14
C VAL A 116 11.09 2.08 11.73
N THR A 117 10.89 3.38 11.94
CA THR A 117 9.61 3.93 12.38
C THR A 117 9.03 4.74 11.23
N HIS A 118 7.88 4.31 10.72
CA HIS A 118 7.19 5.00 9.65
C HIS A 118 6.30 6.11 10.22
N SER A 119 6.44 7.34 9.72
CA SER A 119 5.57 8.46 10.10
C SER A 119 4.13 8.32 9.57
N MET A 120 3.90 7.43 8.60
CA MET A 120 2.60 7.10 8.03
C MET A 120 2.41 5.57 8.12
N PRO A 121 1.37 5.07 8.81
CA PRO A 121 1.15 3.64 9.00
C PRO A 121 0.56 3.01 7.72
N ILE A 122 1.41 2.84 6.72
CA ILE A 122 1.10 2.11 5.48
C ILE A 122 1.68 0.69 5.56
N GLU A 123 2.82 0.53 6.24
CA GLU A 123 3.47 -0.74 6.60
C GLU A 123 3.75 -0.75 8.11
N ASP A 124 3.93 -1.95 8.68
CA ASP A 124 4.28 -2.11 10.08
C ASP A 124 5.71 -1.58 10.36
N ASP A 125 5.97 -1.14 11.60
CA ASP A 125 7.30 -0.73 12.02
C ASP A 125 8.21 -1.96 12.16
N GLU A 126 9.14 -2.11 11.21
CA GLU A 126 10.04 -3.25 11.17
C GLU A 126 11.27 -3.04 12.05
N HIS A 127 11.72 -4.12 12.69
CA HIS A 127 12.90 -4.13 13.55
C HIS A 127 13.61 -5.48 13.50
N GLY A 128 14.85 -5.52 13.95
CA GLY A 128 15.59 -6.77 14.09
C GLY A 128 17.05 -6.55 14.43
N ARG A 129 17.90 -7.48 14.00
CA ARG A 129 19.35 -7.42 14.20
C ARG A 129 20.07 -7.52 12.89
N VAL A 130 21.23 -6.89 12.78
CA VAL A 130 22.13 -7.00 11.62
C VAL A 130 23.55 -7.31 12.09
N THR A 131 24.25 -8.12 11.31
CA THR A 131 25.66 -8.46 11.51
C THR A 131 26.40 -8.48 10.18
N VAL A 132 27.71 -8.27 10.23
CA VAL A 132 28.59 -8.43 9.07
C VAL A 132 29.10 -9.87 9.05
N SER A 133 28.75 -10.64 8.03
CA SER A 133 29.24 -12.02 7.87
C SER A 133 30.67 -12.05 7.35
N ARG A 134 31.02 -11.16 6.41
CA ARG A 134 32.36 -11.06 5.83
C ARG A 134 32.59 -9.74 5.10
N THR A 135 33.86 -9.39 4.94
CA THR A 135 34.29 -8.35 4.00
C THR A 135 34.31 -8.93 2.58
N ILE A 136 33.61 -8.28 1.64
CA ILE A 136 33.59 -8.67 0.23
C ILE A 136 34.80 -8.05 -0.48
N SER A 137 35.08 -6.78 -0.20
CA SER A 137 36.17 -6.01 -0.81
C SER A 137 36.66 -4.94 0.17
N ALA A 138 37.95 -4.60 0.08
CA ALA A 138 38.57 -3.53 0.84
C ALA A 138 39.59 -2.75 -0.02
N GLY A 139 39.70 -1.44 0.20
CA GLY A 139 40.66 -0.56 -0.46
C GLY A 139 40.02 0.30 -1.55
N ALA A 140 39.96 -0.18 -2.79
CA ALA A 140 39.36 0.59 -3.89
C ALA A 140 37.83 0.74 -3.75
N LEU A 141 37.19 -0.30 -3.21
CA LEU A 141 35.78 -0.35 -2.85
C LEU A 141 35.69 -1.11 -1.53
N ASP A 142 35.18 -0.46 -0.49
CA ASP A 142 34.92 -1.12 0.79
C ASP A 142 33.49 -1.68 0.75
N CYS A 143 33.37 -3.00 0.65
CA CYS A 143 32.08 -3.69 0.61
C CYS A 143 32.03 -4.83 1.62
N LYS A 144 30.86 -5.03 2.23
CA LYS A 144 30.61 -6.04 3.25
C LYS A 144 29.35 -6.84 2.90
N GLU A 145 29.37 -8.11 3.25
CA GLU A 145 28.17 -8.95 3.28
C GLU A 145 27.58 -8.88 4.69
N ILE A 146 26.27 -8.69 4.76
CA ILE A 146 25.52 -8.59 6.00
C ILE A 146 24.46 -9.67 6.04
N VAL A 147 24.17 -10.14 7.25
CA VAL A 147 23.01 -10.96 7.57
C VAL A 147 22.15 -10.16 8.52
N PHE A 148 20.87 -10.00 8.21
CA PHE A 148 19.94 -9.31 9.09
C PHE A 148 18.66 -10.11 9.30
N SER A 149 18.03 -9.91 10.45
CA SER A 149 16.70 -10.41 10.75
C SER A 149 15.66 -9.31 10.66
N VAL A 150 14.45 -9.71 10.30
CA VAL A 150 13.20 -8.98 10.54
C VAL A 150 12.44 -9.77 11.60
N ASP A 151 12.27 -9.17 12.77
CA ASP A 151 11.70 -9.80 13.95
C ASP A 151 10.20 -9.45 14.04
N GLN A 152 9.35 -10.46 14.12
CA GLN A 152 7.91 -10.33 14.35
C GLN A 152 7.61 -10.54 15.83
N THR A 153 6.96 -9.55 16.45
CA THR A 153 6.47 -9.67 17.83
C THR A 153 5.27 -10.59 17.92
N ALA A 154 5.20 -11.38 19.00
CA ALA A 154 4.06 -12.25 19.24
C ALA A 154 2.76 -11.46 19.39
N THR A 155 1.69 -11.94 18.74
CA THR A 155 0.32 -11.48 18.97
C THR A 155 -0.49 -12.60 19.63
N LYS A 156 -1.75 -12.34 19.99
CA LYS A 156 -2.63 -13.31 20.64
C LYS A 156 -2.74 -14.65 19.87
N ASN A 157 -2.57 -14.62 18.56
CA ASN A 157 -2.76 -15.77 17.67
C ASN A 157 -1.53 -16.13 16.83
N VAL A 158 -0.43 -15.38 16.93
CA VAL A 158 0.78 -15.57 16.11
C VAL A 158 2.01 -15.55 17.03
N PRO A 159 2.84 -16.60 17.05
CA PRO A 159 4.06 -16.63 17.86
C PRO A 159 5.10 -15.64 17.31
N ALA A 160 6.01 -15.20 18.17
CA ALA A 160 7.16 -14.42 17.71
C ALA A 160 8.01 -15.24 16.73
N SER A 161 8.52 -14.61 15.68
CA SER A 161 9.37 -15.26 14.68
C SER A 161 10.41 -14.29 14.13
N SER A 162 11.48 -14.81 13.53
CA SER A 162 12.50 -14.00 12.85
C SER A 162 12.73 -14.55 11.45
N ALA A 163 12.61 -13.71 10.43
CA ALA A 163 13.03 -14.02 9.07
C ALA A 163 14.43 -13.47 8.82
N PHE A 164 15.33 -14.28 8.25
CA PHE A 164 16.73 -13.91 8.02
C PHE A 164 17.01 -13.70 6.53
N TYR A 165 17.80 -12.68 6.23
CA TYR A 165 18.13 -12.25 4.89
C TYR A 165 19.63 -11.94 4.78
N VAL A 166 20.18 -12.10 3.58
CA VAL A 166 21.57 -11.78 3.25
C VAL A 166 21.59 -10.65 2.23
N ALA A 167 22.47 -9.68 2.43
CA ALA A 167 22.65 -8.58 1.50
C ALA A 167 24.12 -8.13 1.44
N SER A 168 24.46 -7.37 0.41
CA SER A 168 25.72 -6.64 0.33
C SER A 168 25.50 -5.14 0.53
N ILE A 169 26.48 -4.51 1.19
CA ILE A 169 26.57 -3.06 1.36
C ILE A 169 27.95 -2.60 0.91
N CYS A 170 28.03 -1.39 0.36
CA CYS A 170 29.27 -0.78 -0.07
C CYS A 170 29.38 0.65 0.44
N ARG A 171 30.60 1.10 0.68
CA ARG A 171 30.90 2.47 1.09
C ARG A 171 30.88 3.40 -0.11
N ASP A 172 30.07 4.44 -0.01
CA ASP A 172 29.97 5.56 -0.95
C ASP A 172 30.31 6.86 -0.20
N GLY A 173 31.55 7.33 -0.39
CA GLY A 173 32.13 8.41 0.41
C GLY A 173 32.19 8.05 1.90
N ASP A 174 31.54 8.87 2.73
CA ASP A 174 31.46 8.65 4.19
C ASP A 174 30.25 7.80 4.60
N ASN A 175 29.40 7.41 3.65
CA ASN A 175 28.18 6.68 3.93
C ASN A 175 28.27 5.22 3.48
N TRP A 176 27.59 4.33 4.20
CA TRP A 176 27.37 2.96 3.75
C TRP A 176 26.01 2.87 3.07
N LYS A 177 26.00 2.26 1.89
CA LYS A 177 24.82 2.14 1.04
C LYS A 177 24.50 0.69 0.75
N TRP A 178 23.21 0.43 0.60
CA TRP A 178 22.73 -0.86 0.12
C TRP A 178 23.25 -1.11 -1.30
N ALA A 179 23.93 -2.24 -1.50
CA ALA A 179 24.52 -2.61 -2.77
C ALA A 179 23.92 -3.91 -3.34
N SER A 180 23.10 -4.61 -2.56
CA SER A 180 22.39 -5.79 -3.02
C SER A 180 21.29 -5.38 -3.99
N ALA A 181 21.35 -5.87 -5.23
CA ALA A 181 20.19 -5.78 -6.10
C ALA A 181 19.03 -6.53 -5.45
N GLU A 182 17.91 -5.86 -5.21
CA GLU A 182 16.63 -6.55 -5.02
C GLU A 182 16.42 -7.51 -6.21
N PRO A 183 15.77 -8.67 -6.02
CA PRO A 183 15.67 -9.68 -7.06
C PRO A 183 15.23 -9.04 -8.37
N ALA A 184 15.98 -9.32 -9.45
CA ALA A 184 15.73 -8.79 -10.77
C ALA A 184 14.32 -9.22 -11.23
N THR A 185 13.33 -8.39 -10.94
CA THR A 185 12.08 -8.42 -11.70
C THR A 185 12.44 -8.09 -13.15
N GLU A 186 11.68 -8.66 -14.08
CA GLU A 186 11.95 -8.96 -15.51
C GLU A 186 12.64 -7.86 -16.38
N ARG A 187 12.84 -6.66 -15.85
CA ARG A 187 13.39 -5.50 -16.55
C ARG A 187 14.86 -5.65 -17.01
N TRP A 188 15.62 -6.60 -16.47
CA TRP A 188 17.04 -6.78 -16.82
C TRP A 188 17.36 -8.12 -17.51
N GLY A 189 16.37 -8.97 -17.78
CA GLY A 189 16.63 -10.32 -18.32
C GLY A 189 17.43 -11.19 -17.35
N ALA A 190 17.50 -12.49 -17.62
CA ALA A 190 18.15 -13.49 -16.78
C ALA A 190 19.68 -13.35 -16.74
N LEU A 191 20.18 -12.30 -16.11
CA LEU A 191 21.54 -12.21 -15.62
C LEU A 191 21.52 -12.53 -14.12
N GLN A 192 21.18 -13.79 -13.86
CA GLN A 192 21.84 -14.58 -12.83
C GLN A 192 23.24 -14.94 -13.31
#